data_AF-A0AAV1YZU0-F1
#
_entry.id   AF-A0AAV1YZU0-F1
#
_cell.length_a   1.000
_cell.length_b   1.000
_cell.length_c   1.000
_cell.angle_alpha   90.00
_cell.angle_beta   90.00
_cell.angle_gamma   90.00
#
_symmetry.space_group_name_H-M   'P 1'
#
loop_
_entity.id
_entity.type
_entity.pdbx_description
1 polymer ?
#
loop_
_entity_poly.entity_id
_entity_poly.type
_entity_poly.pdbx_seq_one_letter_code
_entity_poly.pdbx_strand_id
1 'polypeptide(L)'
;MDVFVLPTEGPKITGGLSKYRVGDTVYVNCTSSKSKPAATLRWYINDELAKPEYVMEHSTTLHSDSLETSSLSLKFIVNEFHFRGGNMKLKCTATISKVYIMSNEELVFGTGLRQQTSGLQITENMSHVQSSSSTTVWTTANWTIFLCQLIYILCNIKSSDIQRSLVDQFG
;
A
#
# COMPACT_ATOMS: atom_id res chain seq x y z
N MET A 1 -1.36 -2.22 -31.34
CA MET A 1 -0.06 -1.59 -31.05
C MET A 1 -0.33 -0.54 -29.98
N ASP A 2 -0.01 -0.83 -28.72
CA ASP A 2 -0.16 0.17 -27.65
C ASP A 2 1.05 1.10 -27.67
N VAL A 3 0.79 2.38 -27.92
CA VAL A 3 1.83 3.41 -27.99
C VAL A 3 2.06 3.94 -26.58
N PHE A 4 3.26 3.73 -26.07
CA PHE A 4 3.68 4.23 -24.76
C PHE A 4 4.51 5.50 -24.93
N VAL A 5 4.11 6.59 -24.26
CA VAL A 5 4.78 7.89 -24.34
C VAL A 5 5.03 8.43 -22.96
N LEU A 6 6.31 8.70 -22.66
CA LEU A 6 6.73 9.30 -21.39
C LEU A 6 6.51 10.82 -21.39
N PRO A 7 6.25 11.42 -20.22
CA PRO A 7 6.08 12.85 -20.07
C PRO A 7 7.43 13.55 -20.24
N THR A 8 7.39 14.74 -20.81
CA THR A 8 8.58 15.55 -21.08
C THR A 8 9.12 16.26 -19.83
N GLU A 9 8.28 16.48 -18.83
CA GLU A 9 8.61 17.20 -17.60
C GLU A 9 7.80 16.64 -16.40
N GLY A 10 8.12 17.10 -15.19
CA GLY A 10 7.38 16.75 -13.98
C GLY A 10 6.02 17.45 -13.89
N PRO A 11 5.13 17.02 -12.98
CA PRO A 11 3.84 17.66 -12.81
C PRO A 11 4.00 19.09 -12.26
N LYS A 12 3.06 19.96 -12.64
CA LYS A 12 3.04 21.37 -12.25
C LYS A 12 1.95 21.63 -11.23
N ILE A 13 2.31 22.33 -10.16
CA ILE A 13 1.38 22.77 -9.11
C ILE A 13 0.97 24.21 -9.39
N THR A 14 -0.33 24.50 -9.36
CA THR A 14 -0.91 25.83 -9.58
C THR A 14 -1.97 26.17 -8.51
N GLY A 15 -2.32 27.46 -8.39
CA GLY A 15 -3.34 27.96 -7.45
C GLY A 15 -2.83 28.23 -6.03
N GLY A 16 -1.56 27.95 -5.73
CA GLY A 16 -1.00 28.14 -4.38
C GLY A 16 -0.66 29.59 -4.04
N LEU A 17 -0.74 29.92 -2.76
CA LEU A 17 -0.23 31.18 -2.21
C LEU A 17 1.28 31.13 -1.97
N SER A 18 1.93 32.29 -1.96
CA SER A 18 3.35 32.41 -1.63
C SER A 18 3.64 32.14 -0.14
N LYS A 19 2.65 32.38 0.73
CA LYS A 19 2.70 32.13 2.18
C LYS A 19 1.32 31.73 2.68
N TYR A 20 1.29 30.80 3.62
CA TYR A 20 0.08 30.37 4.33
C TYR A 20 0.23 30.61 5.82
N ARG A 21 -0.91 30.79 6.50
CA ARG A 21 -1.06 30.89 7.95
C ARG A 21 -2.01 29.80 8.45
N VAL A 22 -1.96 29.53 9.75
CA VAL A 22 -2.93 28.65 10.41
C VAL A 22 -4.34 29.21 10.19
N GLY A 23 -5.27 28.35 9.81
CA GLY A 23 -6.65 28.70 9.44
C GLY A 23 -6.86 28.98 7.94
N ASP A 24 -5.80 29.19 7.16
CA ASP A 24 -5.94 29.39 5.72
C ASP A 24 -6.43 28.11 5.03
N THR A 25 -7.19 28.28 3.95
CA THR A 25 -7.55 27.16 3.07
C THR A 25 -6.50 27.03 1.97
N VAL A 26 -5.80 25.91 1.93
CA VAL A 26 -5.02 25.51 0.75
C VAL A 26 -6.01 24.97 -0.27
N TYR A 27 -5.96 25.50 -1.50
CA TYR A 27 -6.66 24.93 -2.63
C TYR A 27 -5.77 25.02 -3.87
N VAL A 28 -5.16 23.90 -4.25
CA VAL A 28 -4.17 23.83 -5.32
C VAL A 28 -4.47 22.69 -6.27
N ASN A 29 -4.05 22.84 -7.52
CA ASN A 29 -4.19 21.82 -8.54
C ASN A 29 -2.82 21.34 -8.99
N CYS A 30 -2.67 20.03 -9.19
CA CYS A 30 -1.52 19.43 -9.81
C CYS A 30 -1.89 18.88 -11.17
N THR A 31 -1.17 19.25 -12.21
CA THR A 31 -1.42 18.76 -13.59
C THR A 31 -0.17 18.06 -14.12
N SER A 32 -0.33 16.86 -14.67
CA SER A 32 0.75 16.12 -15.33
C SER A 32 1.03 16.70 -16.72
N SER A 33 2.24 16.47 -17.21
CA SER A 33 2.52 16.59 -18.65
C SER A 33 1.80 15.49 -19.43
N LYS A 34 1.70 15.69 -20.74
CA LYS A 34 1.12 14.72 -21.67
C LYS A 34 1.90 13.41 -21.65
N SER A 35 1.20 12.29 -21.53
CA SER A 35 1.78 10.95 -21.59
C SER A 35 0.77 9.93 -22.12
N LYS A 36 1.21 8.71 -22.38
CA LYS A 36 0.31 7.59 -22.66
C LYS A 36 0.86 6.31 -22.02
N PRO A 37 0.15 5.69 -21.07
CA PRO A 37 -1.14 6.11 -20.50
C PRO A 37 -1.04 7.41 -19.67
N ALA A 38 -2.19 7.98 -19.30
CA ALA A 38 -2.27 9.08 -18.34
C ALA A 38 -1.50 8.77 -17.05
N ALA A 39 -0.76 9.75 -16.54
CA ALA A 39 -0.02 9.58 -15.30
C ALA A 39 -0.96 9.55 -14.08
N THR A 40 -0.69 8.66 -13.13
CA THR A 40 -1.35 8.65 -11.83
C THR A 40 -0.71 9.70 -10.92
N LEU A 41 -1.53 10.63 -10.45
CA LEU A 41 -1.08 11.71 -9.57
C LEU A 41 -1.25 11.35 -8.09
N ARG A 42 -0.33 11.84 -7.24
CA ARG A 42 -0.42 11.73 -5.77
C ARG A 42 0.08 13.00 -5.10
N TRP A 43 -0.61 13.39 -4.03
CA TRP A 43 -0.24 14.53 -3.20
C TRP A 43 0.45 14.10 -1.91
N TYR A 44 1.42 14.91 -1.49
CA TYR A 44 2.14 14.75 -0.24
C TYR A 44 2.24 16.08 0.49
N ILE A 45 2.01 16.05 1.81
CA ILE A 45 2.17 17.18 2.73
C ILE A 45 3.31 16.82 3.67
N ASN A 46 4.40 17.59 3.64
CA ASN A 46 5.63 17.30 4.40
C ASN A 46 6.16 15.87 4.18
N ASP A 47 6.16 15.45 2.92
CA ASP A 47 6.62 14.12 2.46
C ASP A 47 5.75 12.93 2.94
N GLU A 48 4.63 13.18 3.61
CA GLU A 48 3.61 12.18 3.95
C GLU A 48 2.47 12.21 2.93
N LEU A 49 1.92 11.04 2.57
CA LEU A 49 0.82 10.95 1.62
C LEU A 49 -0.38 11.74 2.15
N ALA A 50 -0.93 12.62 1.32
CA ALA A 50 -2.11 13.41 1.68
C ALA A 50 -3.29 12.47 1.98
N LYS A 51 -4.09 12.84 2.98
CA LYS A 51 -5.25 12.06 3.35
C LYS A 51 -6.30 12.08 2.23
N PRO A 52 -7.05 10.98 2.00
CA PRO A 52 -8.05 10.92 0.94
C PRO A 52 -9.09 12.04 1.01
N GLU A 53 -9.48 12.48 2.21
CA GLU A 53 -10.44 13.56 2.40
C GLU A 53 -9.94 14.94 1.93
N TYR A 54 -8.63 15.12 1.75
CA TYR A 54 -8.06 16.36 1.22
C TYR A 54 -8.01 16.36 -0.31
N VAL A 55 -8.18 15.20 -0.94
CA VAL A 55 -8.09 15.03 -2.39
C VAL A 55 -9.50 15.09 -2.95
N MET A 56 -9.78 16.07 -3.81
CA MET A 56 -11.16 16.32 -4.25
C MET A 56 -11.51 15.71 -5.60
N GLU A 57 -10.68 15.95 -6.62
CA GLU A 57 -11.07 15.69 -8.00
C GLU A 57 -9.87 15.17 -8.79
N HIS A 58 -10.06 14.02 -9.44
CA HIS A 58 -9.14 13.48 -10.43
C HIS A 58 -9.81 13.58 -11.81
N SER A 59 -9.13 14.20 -12.76
CA SER A 59 -9.60 14.26 -14.15
C SER A 59 -8.49 13.89 -15.12
N THR A 60 -8.88 13.26 -16.23
CA THR A 60 -7.98 12.95 -17.34
C THR A 60 -8.52 13.60 -18.60
N THR A 61 -7.66 14.31 -19.33
CA THR A 61 -7.99 14.97 -20.59
C THR A 61 -7.23 14.30 -21.72
N LEU A 62 -7.95 13.85 -22.75
CA LEU A 62 -7.38 13.34 -23.99
C LEU A 62 -7.16 14.50 -24.97
N HIS A 63 -5.97 14.58 -25.53
CA HIS A 63 -5.56 15.62 -26.48
C HIS A 63 -5.68 15.14 -27.92
N SER A 64 -5.59 16.06 -28.88
CA SER A 64 -5.67 15.76 -30.32
C SER A 64 -4.55 14.84 -30.83
N ASP A 65 -3.40 14.85 -30.17
CA ASP A 65 -2.25 13.97 -30.42
C ASP A 65 -2.42 12.57 -29.80
N SER A 66 -3.61 12.26 -29.26
CA SER A 66 -3.94 11.00 -28.58
C SER A 66 -3.12 10.74 -27.30
N LEU A 67 -2.46 11.76 -26.76
CA LEU A 67 -1.84 11.75 -25.43
C LEU A 67 -2.81 12.25 -24.37
N GLU A 68 -2.51 11.94 -23.11
CA GLU A 68 -3.39 12.18 -21.99
C GLU A 68 -2.68 13.01 -20.92
N THR A 69 -3.42 13.90 -20.25
CA THR A 69 -2.96 14.62 -19.05
C THR A 69 -3.90 14.32 -17.90
N SER A 70 -3.34 14.09 -16.71
CA SER A 70 -4.12 13.97 -15.47
C SER A 70 -4.04 15.24 -14.65
N SER A 71 -5.09 15.57 -13.91
CA SER A 71 -5.10 16.63 -12.91
C SER A 71 -5.67 16.12 -11.58
N LEU A 72 -5.13 16.61 -10.46
CA LEU A 72 -5.52 16.23 -9.11
C LEU A 72 -5.54 17.44 -8.17
N SER A 73 -6.70 17.76 -7.63
CA SER A 73 -6.87 18.89 -6.71
C SER A 73 -6.66 18.49 -5.24
N LEU A 74 -6.00 19.36 -4.48
CA LEU A 74 -5.79 19.25 -3.03
C LEU A 74 -6.45 20.42 -2.30
N LYS A 75 -7.28 20.13 -1.30
CA LYS A 75 -7.95 21.12 -0.45
C LYS A 75 -7.92 20.74 1.02
N PHE A 76 -7.40 21.61 1.87
CA PHE A 76 -7.44 21.41 3.33
C PHE A 76 -7.25 22.75 4.07
N ILE A 77 -7.59 22.75 5.37
CA ILE A 77 -7.33 23.88 6.27
C ILE A 77 -5.97 23.70 6.94
N VAL A 78 -5.15 24.74 6.89
CA VAL A 78 -3.81 24.73 7.49
C VAL A 78 -3.93 24.75 9.02
N ASN A 79 -3.17 23.89 9.68
CA ASN A 79 -3.10 23.74 11.12
C ASN A 79 -1.65 23.85 11.57
N GLU A 80 -1.42 24.06 12.87
CA GLU A 80 -0.07 24.21 13.43
C GLU A 80 0.86 23.03 13.09
N PHE A 81 0.35 21.80 13.15
CA PHE A 81 1.14 20.59 12.87
C PHE A 81 1.61 20.45 11.40
N HIS A 82 1.03 21.23 10.48
CA HIS A 82 1.50 21.26 9.09
C HIS A 82 2.79 22.07 8.93
N PHE A 83 3.16 22.91 9.90
CA PHE A 83 4.39 23.67 9.87
C PHE A 83 5.52 22.94 10.60
N ARG A 84 6.48 22.41 9.85
CA ARG A 84 7.71 21.80 10.37
C ARG A 84 8.86 22.79 10.23
N GLY A 85 9.38 23.28 11.36
CA GLY A 85 10.39 24.34 11.35
C GLY A 85 9.91 25.63 10.66
N GLY A 86 8.62 25.97 10.85
CA GLY A 86 8.00 27.17 10.27
C GLY A 86 7.62 27.07 8.79
N ASN A 87 7.84 25.92 8.14
CA ASN A 87 7.54 25.72 6.73
C ASN A 87 6.57 24.55 6.51
N MET A 88 5.77 24.65 5.46
CA MET A 88 4.90 23.56 5.00
C MET A 88 5.29 23.23 3.55
N LYS A 89 5.56 21.96 3.28
CA LYS A 89 5.98 21.49 1.96
C LYS A 89 4.84 20.73 1.29
N LEU A 90 4.45 21.18 0.11
CA LEU A 90 3.54 20.44 -0.77
C LEU A 90 4.35 19.80 -1.90
N LYS A 91 4.07 18.53 -2.19
CA LYS A 91 4.70 17.80 -3.28
C LYS A 91 3.63 17.02 -4.04
N CYS A 92 3.66 17.12 -5.36
CA CYS A 92 2.87 16.27 -6.24
C CYS A 92 3.81 15.34 -7.02
N THR A 93 3.44 14.08 -7.16
CA THR A 93 4.17 13.12 -8.01
C THR A 93 3.26 12.62 -9.13
N ALA A 94 3.83 12.40 -10.30
CA ALA A 94 3.19 11.78 -11.43
C ALA A 94 3.90 10.46 -11.74
N THR A 95 3.16 9.35 -11.72
CA THR A 95 3.70 8.01 -11.95
C THR A 95 3.00 7.38 -13.14
N ILE A 96 3.77 6.83 -14.07
CA ILE A 96 3.24 6.02 -15.17
C ILE A 96 3.59 4.58 -14.88
N SER A 97 2.56 3.76 -14.66
CA SER A 97 2.72 2.33 -14.42
C SER A 97 3.06 1.63 -15.74
N LYS A 98 4.17 0.88 -15.76
CA LYS A 98 4.51 0.00 -16.88
C LYS A 98 3.60 -1.23 -16.83
N VAL A 99 2.78 -1.44 -17.85
CA VAL A 99 2.14 -2.74 -18.12
C VAL A 99 2.91 -3.44 -19.24
N TYR A 100 4.22 -3.61 -19.05
CA TYR A 100 4.99 -4.50 -19.92
C TYR A 100 6.07 -5.21 -19.11
N ILE A 101 5.80 -6.48 -18.81
CA ILE A 101 6.72 -7.40 -18.16
C ILE A 101 7.20 -8.35 -19.25
N MET A 102 8.48 -8.27 -19.61
CA MET A 102 9.14 -9.28 -20.43
C MET A 102 10.03 -10.11 -19.52
N SER A 103 9.84 -11.42 -19.51
CA SER A 103 10.78 -12.37 -18.92
C SER A 103 11.10 -13.45 -19.95
N ASN A 104 12.32 -13.97 -19.86
CA ASN A 104 12.73 -15.18 -20.55
C ASN A 104 13.37 -16.09 -19.49
N GLU A 105 12.92 -17.33 -19.39
CA GLU A 105 13.39 -18.31 -18.41
C GLU A 105 13.91 -19.52 -19.18
N GLU A 106 15.17 -19.90 -18.95
CA GLU A 106 15.79 -21.09 -19.54
C GLU A 106 16.24 -22.02 -18.41
N LEU A 107 15.68 -23.24 -18.39
CA LEU A 107 16.12 -24.30 -17.48
C LEU A 107 17.23 -25.10 -18.17
N VAL A 108 18.46 -24.97 -17.69
CA VAL A 108 19.61 -25.74 -18.19
C VAL A 108 19.86 -26.91 -17.26
N PHE A 109 19.67 -28.13 -17.76
CA PHE A 109 20.06 -29.34 -17.03
C PHE A 109 21.54 -29.61 -17.26
N GLY A 110 22.32 -29.71 -16.18
CA GLY A 110 23.73 -30.09 -16.26
C GLY A 110 23.86 -31.51 -16.81
N THR A 111 24.59 -31.68 -17.91
CA THR A 111 24.92 -33.00 -18.46
C THR A 111 25.80 -33.75 -17.47
N GLY A 112 25.22 -34.65 -16.66
CA GLY A 112 26.00 -35.48 -15.74
C GLY A 112 25.27 -36.05 -14.53
N LEU A 113 24.06 -35.61 -14.20
CA LEU A 113 23.28 -36.23 -13.12
C LEU A 113 22.62 -37.52 -13.63
N ARG A 114 23.36 -38.63 -13.53
CA ARG A 114 22.80 -39.99 -13.62
C ARG A 114 21.76 -40.15 -12.52
N GLN A 115 20.49 -40.02 -12.86
CA GLN A 115 19.41 -40.46 -11.99
C GLN A 115 19.41 -42.00 -12.02
N GLN A 116 20.13 -42.62 -11.09
CA GLN A 116 20.05 -44.07 -10.90
C GLN A 116 18.73 -44.39 -10.20
N THR A 117 17.70 -44.66 -10.98
CA THR A 117 16.52 -45.39 -10.48
C THR A 117 16.90 -46.87 -10.41
N SER A 118 17.51 -47.28 -9.31
CA SER A 118 17.64 -48.70 -8.97
C SER A 118 16.33 -49.15 -8.36
N GLY A 119 15.55 -49.94 -9.11
CA GLY A 119 14.33 -50.57 -8.62
C GLY A 119 14.64 -51.50 -7.43
N LEU A 120 13.96 -51.28 -6.31
CA LEU A 120 13.98 -52.19 -5.16
C LEU A 120 12.69 -53.01 -5.16
N GLN A 121 12.86 -54.34 -5.13
CA GLN A 121 11.79 -55.34 -5.17
C GLN A 121 10.90 -55.29 -3.93
N ILE A 122 9.62 -55.55 -4.15
CA ILE A 122 8.60 -55.74 -3.11
C ILE A 122 8.81 -57.11 -2.46
N THR A 123 9.03 -57.15 -1.15
CA THR A 123 8.68 -58.31 -0.31
C THR A 123 7.65 -57.85 0.72
N GLU A 124 6.44 -58.39 0.63
CA GLU A 124 5.40 -58.24 1.63
C GLU A 124 5.80 -59.01 2.90
N ASN A 125 5.83 -58.32 4.04
CA ASN A 125 5.57 -58.96 5.32
C ASN A 125 4.84 -57.99 6.26
N MET A 126 3.66 -58.43 6.71
CA MET A 126 2.70 -57.70 7.52
C MET A 126 3.01 -57.92 9.01
N SER A 127 3.52 -56.91 9.69
CA SER A 127 3.50 -56.83 11.16
C SER A 127 3.31 -55.40 11.64
N HIS A 128 2.04 -54.97 11.57
CA HIS A 128 1.31 -54.19 12.57
C HIS A 128 2.11 -53.23 13.48
N VAL A 129 2.21 -51.95 13.11
CA VAL A 129 2.17 -50.82 14.06
C VAL A 129 1.41 -49.66 13.41
N GLN A 130 0.43 -49.13 14.14
CA GLN A 130 -0.49 -48.07 13.73
C GLN A 130 0.25 -46.79 13.28
N SER A 131 -0.20 -46.27 12.14
CA SER A 131 0.21 -44.97 11.61
C SER A 131 -0.28 -43.83 12.50
N SER A 132 0.61 -42.91 12.86
CA SER A 132 0.45 -41.50 12.50
C SER A 132 1.69 -40.73 12.96
N SER A 133 2.54 -40.40 12.01
CA SER A 133 3.51 -39.32 12.19
C SER A 133 3.24 -38.31 11.09
N SER A 134 2.10 -37.63 11.21
CA SER A 134 1.93 -36.31 10.62
C SER A 134 3.09 -35.48 11.12
N THR A 135 3.97 -35.03 10.22
CA THR A 135 4.88 -33.93 10.54
C THR A 135 4.01 -32.69 10.74
N THR A 136 3.51 -32.52 11.96
CA THR A 136 2.89 -31.28 12.40
C THR A 136 3.99 -30.23 12.38
N VAL A 137 3.97 -29.39 11.35
CA VAL A 137 4.46 -28.02 11.47
C VAL A 137 3.77 -27.46 12.71
N TRP A 138 4.53 -27.27 13.79
CA TRP A 138 3.97 -26.74 15.02
C TRP A 138 3.44 -25.34 14.71
N THR A 139 2.13 -25.21 14.77
CA THR A 139 1.40 -23.97 14.51
C THR A 139 1.73 -22.97 15.63
N THR A 140 2.72 -22.10 15.39
CA THR A 140 2.92 -20.88 16.18
C THR A 140 1.69 -19.96 16.18
N ALA A 141 0.71 -20.23 15.31
CA ALA A 141 -0.58 -19.56 15.24
C ALA A 141 -1.48 -19.74 16.48
N ASN A 142 -1.26 -20.77 17.31
CA ASN A 142 -2.11 -20.96 18.50
C ASN A 142 -1.75 -19.99 19.64
N TRP A 143 -0.47 -19.68 19.83
CA TRP A 143 -0.06 -18.73 20.89
C TRP A 143 -0.43 -17.29 20.56
N THR A 144 -0.41 -16.91 19.28
CA THR A 144 -0.87 -15.58 18.85
C THR A 144 -2.37 -15.40 19.05
N ILE A 145 -3.18 -16.44 18.82
CA ILE A 145 -4.63 -16.38 19.04
C ILE A 145 -4.94 -16.27 20.54
N PHE A 146 -4.25 -17.02 21.40
CA PHE A 146 -4.42 -16.92 22.86
C PHE A 146 -4.00 -15.55 23.40
N LEU A 147 -2.88 -14.99 22.92
CA LEU A 147 -2.48 -13.62 23.29
C LEU A 147 -3.49 -12.58 22.80
N CYS A 148 -4.04 -12.74 21.60
CA CYS A 148 -5.04 -11.81 21.05
C CYS A 148 -6.37 -11.90 21.82
N GLN A 149 -6.82 -13.11 22.18
CA GLN A 149 -8.01 -13.32 23.02
C GLN A 149 -7.80 -12.78 24.44
N LEU A 150 -6.61 -12.96 25.03
CA LEU A 150 -6.30 -12.42 26.35
C LEU A 150 -6.27 -10.88 26.34
N ILE A 151 -5.67 -10.26 25.31
CA ILE A 151 -5.68 -8.80 25.15
C ILE A 151 -7.10 -8.29 24.93
N TYR A 152 -7.92 -8.98 24.12
CA TYR A 152 -9.33 -8.62 23.91
C TYR A 152 -10.12 -8.68 25.22
N ILE A 153 -9.96 -9.74 26.02
CA ILE A 153 -10.63 -9.88 27.32
C ILE A 153 -10.15 -8.80 28.30
N LEU A 154 -8.84 -8.54 28.41
CA LEU A 154 -8.29 -7.49 29.26
C LEU A 154 -8.77 -6.08 28.84
N CYS A 155 -8.90 -5.83 27.53
CA CYS A 155 -9.44 -4.57 27.02
C CYS A 155 -10.93 -4.41 27.34
N ASN A 156 -11.71 -5.50 27.28
CA ASN A 156 -13.12 -5.49 27.67
C ASN A 156 -13.30 -5.36 29.19
N ILE A 157 -12.47 -6.01 30.01
CA ILE A 157 -12.47 -5.83 31.47
C ILE A 157 -12.16 -4.38 31.82
N LYS A 158 -11.11 -3.79 31.22
CA LYS A 158 -10.76 -2.38 31.42
C LYS A 158 -11.87 -1.43 30.92
N SER A 159 -12.56 -1.76 29.84
CA SER A 159 -13.74 -1.01 29.36
C SER A 159 -14.92 -1.11 30.34
N SER A 160 -15.12 -2.27 30.97
CA SER A 160 -16.18 -2.47 31.98
C SER A 160 -15.88 -1.75 33.31
N ASP A 161 -14.61 -1.67 33.71
CA ASP A 161 -14.17 -0.89 34.88
C ASP A 161 -14.31 0.63 34.63
N ILE A 162 -14.07 1.08 33.39
CA ILE A 162 -14.27 2.48 32.97
C ILE A 162 -15.76 2.87 32.97
N GLN A 163 -16.66 1.95 32.61
CA GLN A 163 -18.11 2.20 32.72
C GLN A 163 -18.59 2.23 34.19
N ARG A 164 -18.02 1.42 35.09
CA ARG A 164 -18.33 1.50 36.53
C ARG A 164 -17.88 2.82 37.16
N SER A 165 -16.70 3.33 36.79
CA SER A 165 -16.20 4.62 37.29
C SER A 165 -17.03 5.83 36.86
N LEU A 166 -17.79 5.75 35.76
CA LEU A 166 -18.65 6.84 35.29
C LEU A 166 -20.08 6.79 35.86
N VAL A 167 -20.51 5.66 36.42
CA VAL A 167 -21.82 5.54 37.08
C VAL A 167 -21.75 6.03 38.54
N ASP A 168 -20.61 5.88 39.22
CA ASP A 168 -20.43 6.36 40.60
C ASP A 168 -20.16 7.89 40.71
N GLN A 169 -20.07 8.62 39.58
CA GLN A 169 -19.95 10.09 39.56
C GLN A 169 -21.29 10.83 39.30
N PHE A 170 -22.38 10.10 39.04
CA PHE A 170 -23.71 10.68 38.79
C PHE A 170 -24.85 9.99 39.56
N GLY A 171 -24.54 9.33 40.67
CA GLY A 171 -25.50 8.80 41.65
C GLY A 171 -25.38 9.51 42.98
#